data_AF-A0A3G8WZ49-F1
#
_entry.id   AF-A0A3G8WZ49-F1
#
_cell.length_a   1.000
_cell.length_b   1.000
_cell.length_c   1.000
_cell.angle_alpha   90.00
_cell.angle_beta   90.00
_cell.angle_gamma   90.00
#
_symmetry.space_group_name_H-M   'P 1'
#
loop_
_entity.id
_entity.type
_entity.pdbx_description
1 polymer ?
#
loop_
_entity_poly.entity_id
_entity_poly.type
_entity_poly.pdbx_seq_one_letter_code
_entity_poly.pdbx_strand_id
1 'polypeptide(L)'
;MIKLSFEEKKYFGNILEQLARSIDLTDAQYEEAISKYDAVGGFLSGSYCSLAGYNPKIVPQGSMRIGTVTRPVQDECEFDMDANCRLDIATPVSQYRLKQLIGDCFKSSKTYERMLLEKRRCWRLKYAAVSRFHFDIVPAIADDFNWLLMLGVPLKYAQHAVLITDTEHPSYHYSSSDLPRSNPEGYALWFLDVMKIQADAIRLRLAAELKMSVQEVPDFKVRTPLQQAVQLMKRHRDLMYGDNDLKPISIIITTLAAMSYQQVMTEHHGGLFYDILIDIVERMASYIKIVNGRAWIANPVNPNENFADKWHGDARLAHEFNRWHRAMLSVLTTEKVKSDQEDLQEEIKLSFGTRSVNEVFSAEKNRLSVLRAAAGLVSSSAAFTTSSGSITPVTGAVKNAAHSFHFGTGIHIPRSGSYKYAYLTHQKKLIESHFDFLKCSVENRVLKCTGYVKPDGCNQAYKVLIEHVVGKEPKTTILEPSIAPSAKIHMYADRSLCLSYPKDTKWTEKTKIYENTIPWLIEWILFYELYLVNGNIWEGPESPEHLTPASMNYNEDNH
;
A
#
# COMPACT_ATOMS: atom_id res chain seq x y z
N MET A 1 20.20 -17.41 -8.01
CA MET A 1 18.94 -16.64 -7.99
C MET A 1 18.17 -16.96 -9.25
N ILE A 2 16.93 -17.41 -9.10
CA ILE A 2 16.00 -17.55 -10.21
C ILE A 2 15.74 -16.16 -10.77
N LYS A 3 15.95 -15.98 -12.08
CA LYS A 3 15.67 -14.71 -12.74
C LYS A 3 14.24 -14.79 -13.28
N LEU A 4 13.32 -14.10 -12.60
CA LEU A 4 11.98 -13.84 -13.10
C LEU A 4 12.02 -12.70 -14.14
N SER A 5 11.18 -12.78 -15.18
CA SER A 5 10.96 -11.68 -16.14
C SER A 5 10.26 -10.49 -15.46
N PHE A 6 10.23 -9.34 -16.12
CA PHE A 6 9.49 -8.17 -15.60
C PHE A 6 8.01 -8.49 -15.40
N GLU A 7 7.41 -9.21 -16.34
CA GLU A 7 6.00 -9.57 -16.34
C GLU A 7 5.68 -10.61 -15.26
N GLU A 8 6.55 -11.62 -15.08
CA GLU A 8 6.43 -12.61 -14.00
C GLU A 8 6.49 -11.94 -12.62
N LYS A 9 7.45 -11.01 -12.42
CA LYS A 9 7.56 -10.21 -11.20
C LYS A 9 6.33 -9.35 -10.97
N LYS A 10 5.80 -8.73 -12.02
CA LYS A 10 4.62 -7.88 -11.93
C LYS A 10 3.38 -8.70 -11.58
N TYR A 11 3.19 -9.85 -12.23
CA TYR A 11 2.11 -10.77 -11.95
C TYR A 11 2.16 -11.25 -10.49
N PHE A 12 3.30 -11.79 -10.04
CA PHE A 12 3.41 -12.28 -8.67
C PHE A 12 3.32 -11.16 -7.63
N GLY A 13 3.91 -10.00 -7.91
CA GLY A 13 3.76 -8.79 -7.10
C GLY A 13 2.29 -8.39 -6.91
N ASN A 14 1.50 -8.38 -7.99
CA ASN A 14 0.06 -8.08 -7.90
C ASN A 14 -0.68 -9.10 -7.03
N ILE A 15 -0.39 -10.40 -7.15
CA ILE A 15 -0.98 -11.44 -6.30
C ILE A 15 -0.62 -11.19 -4.83
N LEU A 16 0.65 -10.86 -4.53
CA LEU A 16 1.10 -10.58 -3.17
C LEU A 16 0.47 -9.29 -2.60
N GLU A 17 0.28 -8.24 -3.41
CA GLU A 17 -0.44 -7.03 -3.00
C GLU A 17 -1.92 -7.32 -2.69
N GLN A 18 -2.57 -8.12 -3.53
CA GLN A 18 -3.94 -8.57 -3.29
C GLN A 18 -4.04 -9.44 -2.04
N LEU A 19 -3.07 -10.31 -1.80
CA LEU A 19 -2.96 -11.09 -0.57
C LEU A 19 -2.81 -10.18 0.65
N ALA A 20 -1.93 -9.18 0.60
CA ALA A 20 -1.76 -8.22 1.67
C ALA A 20 -3.07 -7.48 1.99
N ARG A 21 -3.81 -7.04 0.96
CA ARG A 21 -5.16 -6.45 1.13
C ARG A 21 -6.15 -7.43 1.72
N SER A 22 -6.12 -8.69 1.29
CA SER A 22 -7.00 -9.75 1.79
C SER A 22 -6.71 -10.14 3.24
N ILE A 23 -5.56 -9.81 3.80
CA ILE A 23 -5.25 -10.07 5.22
C ILE A 23 -5.30 -8.80 6.07
N ASP A 24 -5.56 -7.65 5.48
CA ASP A 24 -5.76 -6.40 6.20
C ASP A 24 -7.16 -6.34 6.84
N LEU A 25 -7.35 -5.43 7.79
CA LEU A 25 -8.67 -5.17 8.37
C LEU A 25 -9.62 -4.62 7.31
N THR A 26 -10.88 -5.05 7.38
CA THR A 26 -11.96 -4.44 6.60
C THR A 26 -12.29 -3.04 7.12
N ASP A 27 -12.90 -2.19 6.28
CA ASP A 27 -13.36 -0.85 6.67
C ASP A 27 -14.22 -0.90 7.95
N ALA A 28 -15.17 -1.85 8.03
CA ALA A 28 -16.04 -2.03 9.20
C ALA A 28 -15.27 -2.41 10.47
N GLN A 29 -14.26 -3.29 10.37
CA GLN A 29 -13.44 -3.66 11.53
C GLN A 29 -12.56 -2.50 12.01
N TYR A 30 -12.07 -1.68 11.07
CA TYR A 30 -11.29 -0.50 11.41
C TYR A 30 -12.16 0.57 12.09
N GLU A 31 -13.36 0.83 11.56
CA GLU A 31 -14.34 1.72 12.18
C GLU A 31 -14.77 1.24 13.57
N GLU A 32 -14.98 -0.07 13.74
CA GLU A 32 -15.28 -0.67 15.05
C GLU A 32 -14.11 -0.46 16.03
N ALA A 33 -12.86 -0.62 15.58
CA ALA A 33 -11.67 -0.39 16.41
C ALA A 33 -11.58 1.06 16.88
N ILE A 34 -11.83 2.02 15.99
CA ILE A 34 -11.88 3.45 16.33
C ILE A 34 -13.00 3.72 17.33
N SER A 35 -14.20 3.20 17.10
CA SER A 35 -15.33 3.40 18.00
C SER A 35 -15.03 2.90 19.43
N LYS A 36 -14.39 1.73 19.56
CA LYS A 36 -13.94 1.19 20.85
C LYS A 36 -12.84 2.03 21.48
N TYR A 37 -11.90 2.54 20.68
CA TYR A 37 -10.87 3.46 21.13
C TYR A 37 -11.47 4.74 21.73
N ASP A 38 -12.35 5.39 20.98
CA ASP A 38 -13.01 6.63 21.38
C ASP A 38 -13.88 6.43 22.63
N ALA A 39 -14.56 5.29 22.75
CA ALA A 39 -15.34 4.95 23.93
C ALA A 39 -14.47 4.84 25.20
N VAL A 40 -13.33 4.13 25.12
CA VAL A 40 -12.38 4.02 26.24
C VAL A 40 -11.71 5.36 26.52
N GLY A 41 -11.36 6.12 25.49
CA GLY A 41 -10.85 7.50 25.57
C GLY A 41 -11.78 8.42 26.33
N GLY A 42 -13.04 8.49 25.90
CA GLY A 42 -14.08 9.27 26.56
C GLY A 42 -14.36 8.82 27.98
N PHE A 43 -14.27 7.52 28.27
CA PHE A 43 -14.44 7.00 29.63
C PHE A 43 -13.31 7.42 30.57
N LEU A 44 -12.04 7.22 30.17
CA LEU A 44 -10.88 7.57 31.02
C LEU A 44 -10.72 9.08 31.21
N SER A 45 -11.11 9.89 30.22
CA SER A 45 -11.05 11.37 30.30
C SER A 45 -12.31 12.01 30.91
N GLY A 46 -13.37 11.23 31.12
CA GLY A 46 -14.64 11.73 31.65
C GLY A 46 -14.65 11.98 33.16
N SER A 47 -15.69 12.67 33.64
CA SER A 47 -15.92 12.93 35.07
C SER A 47 -16.43 11.71 35.85
N TYR A 48 -16.66 10.58 35.18
CA TYR A 48 -17.19 9.35 35.77
C TYR A 48 -16.19 8.63 36.68
N CYS A 49 -14.90 8.95 36.58
CA CYS A 49 -13.88 8.38 37.46
C CYS A 49 -12.87 9.44 37.92
N SER A 50 -12.09 9.10 38.94
CA SER A 50 -11.12 10.01 39.60
C SER A 50 -9.91 10.38 38.75
N LEU A 51 -9.89 10.00 37.46
CA LEU A 51 -8.73 10.09 36.60
C LEU A 51 -8.62 11.43 35.86
N ALA A 52 -9.74 12.13 35.67
CA ALA A 52 -9.80 13.44 35.00
C ALA A 52 -8.83 14.47 35.61
N GLY A 53 -8.61 14.44 36.93
CA GLY A 53 -7.68 15.33 37.63
C GLY A 53 -6.21 15.15 37.23
N TYR A 54 -5.87 14.05 36.56
CA TYR A 54 -4.51 13.75 36.07
C TYR A 54 -4.36 13.95 34.56
N ASN A 55 -5.33 14.59 33.89
CA ASN A 55 -5.31 14.90 32.46
C ASN A 55 -4.90 13.70 31.57
N PRO A 56 -5.63 12.57 31.63
CA PRO A 56 -5.23 11.35 30.95
C PRO A 56 -5.24 11.52 29.43
N LYS A 57 -4.12 11.16 28.80
CA LYS A 57 -3.96 11.16 27.35
C LYS A 57 -3.75 9.75 26.87
N ILE A 58 -4.73 9.20 26.16
CA ILE A 58 -4.60 7.89 25.53
C ILE A 58 -3.90 8.06 24.18
N VAL A 59 -2.74 7.44 23.98
CA VAL A 59 -2.03 7.48 22.70
C VAL A 59 -1.95 6.05 22.14
N PRO A 60 -2.45 5.81 20.92
CA PRO A 60 -2.36 4.49 20.31
C PRO A 60 -0.89 4.09 20.08
N GLN A 61 -0.64 2.80 20.04
CA GLN A 61 0.67 2.21 19.75
C GLN A 61 0.49 0.86 19.04
N GLY A 62 1.60 0.15 18.83
CA GLY A 62 1.56 -1.19 18.26
C GLY A 62 1.12 -1.22 16.80
N SER A 63 0.70 -2.40 16.35
CA SER A 63 0.47 -2.66 14.92
C SER A 63 -0.71 -1.88 14.32
N MET A 64 -1.72 -1.55 15.13
CA MET A 64 -2.83 -0.69 14.72
C MET A 64 -2.35 0.71 14.34
N ARG A 65 -1.49 1.32 15.17
CA ARG A 65 -1.02 2.69 14.94
C ARG A 65 -0.18 2.84 13.67
N ILE A 66 0.65 1.85 13.38
CA ILE A 66 1.51 1.86 12.18
C ILE A 66 0.85 1.18 10.98
N GLY A 67 -0.42 0.75 11.10
CA GLY A 67 -1.19 0.10 10.04
C GLY A 67 -0.56 -1.20 9.52
N THR A 68 -0.01 -2.01 10.42
CA THR A 68 0.55 -3.34 10.12
C THR A 68 -0.19 -4.47 10.82
N VAL A 69 -1.36 -4.17 11.39
CA VAL A 69 -2.27 -5.19 11.92
C VAL A 69 -2.61 -6.18 10.81
N THR A 70 -2.70 -7.46 11.16
CA THR A 70 -3.10 -8.52 10.25
C THR A 70 -4.36 -9.14 10.82
N ARG A 71 -5.38 -9.36 9.97
CA ARG A 71 -6.44 -10.30 10.31
C ARG A 71 -5.78 -11.61 10.71
N PRO A 72 -6.24 -12.28 11.76
CA PRO A 72 -5.70 -13.59 12.09
C PRO A 72 -5.97 -14.64 11.01
N VAL A 73 -5.24 -15.75 11.08
CA VAL A 73 -5.31 -16.85 10.09
C VAL A 73 -6.62 -17.61 10.17
N GLN A 74 -7.12 -17.79 11.39
CA GLN A 74 -8.42 -18.39 11.64
C GLN A 74 -9.45 -17.27 11.73
N ASP A 75 -10.62 -17.47 11.12
CA ASP A 75 -11.75 -16.53 11.19
C ASP A 75 -12.14 -16.20 12.65
N GLU A 76 -11.71 -17.07 13.57
CA GLU A 76 -11.95 -17.13 15.01
C GLU A 76 -11.10 -16.22 15.92
N CYS A 77 -10.06 -15.54 15.40
CA CYS A 77 -9.03 -14.94 16.27
C CYS A 77 -9.14 -13.41 16.46
N GLU A 78 -8.54 -12.95 17.56
CA GLU A 78 -8.66 -11.60 18.13
C GLU A 78 -7.72 -10.57 17.47
N PHE A 79 -8.13 -9.31 17.36
CA PHE A 79 -7.21 -8.20 17.03
C PHE A 79 -6.93 -7.32 18.24
N ASP A 80 -5.64 -6.99 18.40
CA ASP A 80 -5.13 -6.24 19.54
C ASP A 80 -5.09 -4.74 19.21
N MET A 81 -5.67 -3.93 20.08
CA MET A 81 -5.41 -2.52 20.16
C MET A 81 -4.50 -2.24 21.35
N ASP A 82 -3.39 -1.58 21.10
CA ASP A 82 -2.47 -1.16 22.13
C ASP A 82 -2.54 0.36 22.29
N ALA A 83 -2.55 0.85 23.52
CA ALA A 83 -2.34 2.26 23.82
C ALA A 83 -1.51 2.45 25.10
N ASN A 84 -0.86 3.59 25.19
CA ASN A 84 -0.46 4.13 26.48
C ASN A 84 -1.57 5.05 27.01
N CYS A 85 -1.69 5.15 28.33
CA CYS A 85 -2.50 6.16 28.99
C CYS A 85 -1.54 7.01 29.83
N ARG A 86 -1.13 8.15 29.26
CA ARG A 86 -0.20 9.08 29.88
C ARG A 86 -0.93 9.99 30.86
N LEU A 87 -0.47 10.00 32.11
CA LEU A 87 -1.00 10.85 33.17
C LEU A 87 -0.03 11.99 33.48
N ASP A 88 -0.55 13.16 33.81
CA ASP A 88 0.22 14.31 34.27
C ASP A 88 0.53 14.15 35.77
N ILE A 89 1.50 13.27 36.07
CA ILE A 89 2.00 12.97 37.42
C ILE A 89 3.52 13.10 37.41
N ALA A 90 4.07 13.83 38.38
CA ALA A 90 5.51 13.94 38.58
C ALA A 90 6.06 12.75 39.38
N THR A 91 7.33 12.39 39.14
CA THR A 91 8.08 11.49 40.01
C THR A 91 8.52 12.22 41.29
N PRO A 92 8.76 11.50 42.40
CA PRO A 92 8.68 10.04 42.56
C PRO A 92 7.23 9.54 42.70
N VAL A 93 6.95 8.38 42.11
CA VAL A 93 5.64 7.72 42.22
C VAL A 93 5.83 6.20 42.21
N SER A 94 5.00 5.45 42.94
CA SER A 94 5.02 4.00 42.83
C SER A 94 4.32 3.53 41.55
N GLN A 95 4.89 2.56 40.86
CA GLN A 95 4.29 1.95 39.67
C GLN A 95 2.95 1.28 40.01
N TYR A 96 2.83 0.69 41.20
CA TYR A 96 1.58 0.15 41.72
C TYR A 96 0.47 1.20 41.75
N ARG A 97 0.72 2.38 42.35
CA ARG A 97 -0.27 3.46 42.40
C ARG A 97 -0.68 3.93 41.00
N LEU A 98 0.29 4.13 40.10
CA LEU A 98 0.03 4.54 38.72
C LEU A 98 -0.88 3.52 38.00
N LYS A 99 -0.59 2.23 38.16
CA LYS A 99 -1.39 1.15 37.59
C LYS A 99 -2.79 1.11 38.20
N GLN A 100 -2.93 1.20 39.52
CA GLN A 100 -4.24 1.15 40.19
C GLN A 100 -5.11 2.38 39.88
N LEU A 101 -4.56 3.57 39.63
CA LEU A 101 -5.38 4.72 39.21
C LEU A 101 -6.24 4.40 37.99
N ILE A 102 -5.66 3.76 36.97
CA ILE A 102 -6.37 3.32 35.77
C ILE A 102 -7.28 2.13 36.06
N GLY A 103 -6.80 1.14 36.82
CA GLY A 103 -7.59 -0.03 37.19
C GLY A 103 -8.86 0.33 37.96
N ASP A 104 -8.76 1.22 38.94
CA ASP A 104 -9.86 1.70 39.78
C ASP A 104 -10.86 2.51 38.96
N CYS A 105 -10.40 3.30 37.99
CA CYS A 105 -11.30 3.97 37.05
C CYS A 105 -12.11 2.94 36.24
N PHE A 106 -11.50 1.91 35.67
CA PHE A 106 -12.26 0.86 34.98
C PHE A 106 -13.22 0.10 35.90
N LYS A 107 -12.82 -0.20 37.14
CA LYS A 107 -13.67 -0.88 38.14
C LYS A 107 -14.87 -0.03 38.58
N SER A 108 -14.85 1.30 38.39
CA SER A 108 -16.01 2.16 38.67
C SER A 108 -17.19 1.92 37.72
N SER A 109 -16.94 1.27 36.57
CA SER A 109 -17.96 0.88 35.60
C SER A 109 -18.16 -0.63 35.61
N LYS A 110 -19.39 -1.08 35.93
CA LYS A 110 -19.75 -2.50 35.88
C LYS A 110 -19.48 -3.14 34.51
N THR A 111 -19.50 -2.35 33.43
CA THR A 111 -19.20 -2.84 32.08
C THR A 111 -17.72 -3.13 31.91
N TYR A 112 -16.85 -2.15 32.20
CA TYR A 112 -15.40 -2.32 32.04
C TYR A 112 -14.82 -3.27 33.09
N GLU A 113 -15.30 -3.24 34.32
CA GLU A 113 -14.89 -4.15 35.40
C GLU A 113 -14.98 -5.62 34.97
N ARG A 114 -16.07 -6.02 34.32
CA ARG A 114 -16.28 -7.41 33.84
C ARG A 114 -15.30 -7.85 32.75
N MET A 115 -14.72 -6.90 32.03
CA MET A 115 -13.79 -7.15 30.93
C MET A 115 -12.33 -6.98 31.35
N LEU A 116 -12.07 -6.44 32.55
CA LEU A 116 -10.75 -6.00 32.96
C LEU A 116 -9.88 -7.16 33.44
N LEU A 117 -8.69 -7.28 32.86
CA LEU A 117 -7.66 -8.25 33.26
C LEU A 117 -6.34 -7.51 33.52
N GLU A 118 -5.71 -7.83 34.66
CA GLU A 118 -4.38 -7.31 34.96
C GLU A 118 -3.30 -8.11 34.22
N LYS A 119 -2.41 -7.43 33.50
CA LYS A 119 -1.21 -7.99 32.88
C LYS A 119 0.03 -7.35 33.49
N ARG A 120 1.22 -7.90 33.20
CA ARG A 120 2.50 -7.40 33.73
C ARG A 120 2.67 -5.87 33.58
N ARG A 121 2.51 -5.35 32.37
CA ARG A 121 2.73 -3.91 32.08
C ARG A 121 1.46 -3.11 31.82
N CYS A 122 0.36 -3.77 31.45
CA CYS A 122 -0.89 -3.11 31.04
C CYS A 122 -2.10 -3.61 31.84
N TRP A 123 -3.23 -2.92 31.64
CA TRP A 123 -4.57 -3.44 31.83
C TRP A 123 -5.12 -3.88 30.47
N ARG A 124 -5.70 -5.08 30.41
CA ARG A 124 -6.35 -5.60 29.21
C ARG A 124 -7.86 -5.56 29.37
N LEU A 125 -8.56 -4.93 28.44
CA LEU A 125 -10.00 -5.09 28.29
C LEU A 125 -10.26 -6.24 27.31
N LYS A 126 -10.82 -7.33 27.84
CA LYS A 126 -11.23 -8.50 27.06
C LYS A 126 -12.71 -8.36 26.68
N TYR A 127 -12.96 -7.93 25.44
CA TYR A 127 -14.33 -7.86 24.94
C TYR A 127 -14.90 -9.26 24.68
N ALA A 128 -16.22 -9.34 24.51
CA ALA A 128 -16.90 -10.61 24.29
C ALA A 128 -16.30 -11.39 23.10
N ALA A 129 -16.29 -12.73 23.19
CA ALA A 129 -15.69 -13.61 22.19
C ALA A 129 -16.22 -13.39 20.76
N VAL A 130 -17.44 -12.86 20.60
CA VAL A 130 -18.01 -12.49 19.30
C VAL A 130 -17.27 -11.31 18.66
N SER A 131 -16.81 -10.36 19.48
CA SER A 131 -16.12 -9.15 19.01
C SER A 131 -14.62 -9.34 18.80
N ARG A 132 -14.05 -10.45 19.29
CA ARG A 132 -12.66 -10.89 19.06
C ARG A 132 -11.66 -9.73 19.16
N PHE A 133 -11.70 -9.00 20.28
CA PHE A 133 -10.95 -7.77 20.43
C PHE A 133 -10.39 -7.64 21.84
N HIS A 134 -9.10 -7.32 21.90
CA HIS A 134 -8.41 -6.97 23.14
C HIS A 134 -7.92 -5.55 23.05
N PHE A 135 -8.09 -4.79 24.14
CA PHE A 135 -7.51 -3.47 24.27
C PHE A 135 -6.54 -3.45 25.46
N ASP A 136 -5.25 -3.33 25.17
CA ASP A 136 -4.19 -3.18 26.16
C ASP A 136 -3.85 -1.71 26.39
N ILE A 137 -3.97 -1.28 27.65
CA ILE A 137 -3.67 0.08 28.10
C ILE A 137 -2.50 0.03 29.07
N VAL A 138 -1.36 0.59 28.67
CA VAL A 138 -0.15 0.72 29.50
C VAL A 138 -0.23 2.04 30.29
N PRO A 139 -0.27 2.00 31.64
CA PRO A 139 -0.12 3.20 32.45
C PRO A 139 1.24 3.85 32.23
N ALA A 140 1.24 5.16 31.97
CA ALA A 140 2.45 5.90 31.66
C ALA A 140 2.46 7.31 32.26
N ILE A 141 3.65 7.89 32.42
CA ILE A 141 3.89 9.31 32.68
C ILE A 141 4.98 9.82 31.72
N ALA A 142 5.13 11.12 31.56
CA ALA A 142 6.20 11.69 30.72
C ALA A 142 7.60 11.38 31.31
N ASP A 143 8.57 11.10 30.44
CA ASP A 143 9.99 10.99 30.81
C ASP A 143 10.76 12.25 30.41
N ASP A 144 11.89 12.52 31.08
CA ASP A 144 12.87 13.50 30.59
C ASP A 144 13.58 12.88 29.37
N PHE A 145 13.29 13.39 28.17
CA PHE A 145 13.82 12.84 26.94
C PHE A 145 15.25 13.26 26.60
N ASN A 146 15.92 14.08 27.44
CA ASN A 146 17.27 14.56 27.15
C ASN A 146 18.27 13.42 26.93
N TRP A 147 18.10 12.29 27.61
CA TRP A 147 18.96 11.11 27.40
C TRP A 147 18.81 10.51 26.00
N LEU A 148 17.63 10.57 25.37
CA LEU A 148 17.44 10.14 23.98
C LEU A 148 18.14 11.08 23.00
N LEU A 149 18.09 12.39 23.27
CA LEU A 149 18.82 13.37 22.45
C LEU A 149 20.33 13.14 22.51
N MET A 150 20.88 12.83 23.69
CA MET A 150 22.30 12.49 23.86
C MET A 150 22.68 11.21 23.11
N LEU A 151 21.74 10.30 22.87
CA LEU A 151 21.93 9.10 22.03
C LEU A 151 21.75 9.38 20.52
N GLY A 152 21.52 10.63 20.12
CA GLY A 152 21.34 11.03 18.73
C GLY A 152 19.93 10.81 18.18
N VAL A 153 18.94 10.51 19.04
CA VAL A 153 17.54 10.38 18.58
C VAL A 153 16.98 11.77 18.27
N PRO A 154 16.41 11.99 17.07
CA PRO A 154 15.83 13.28 16.71
C PRO A 154 14.74 13.75 17.68
N LEU A 155 14.69 15.07 17.95
CA LEU A 155 13.71 15.69 18.86
C LEU A 155 12.27 15.27 18.56
N LYS A 156 11.91 15.22 17.26
CA LYS A 156 10.57 14.81 16.80
C LYS A 156 10.12 13.43 17.28
N TYR A 157 11.05 12.54 17.63
CA TYR A 157 10.77 11.22 18.21
C TYR A 157 11.04 11.21 19.71
N ALA A 158 12.14 11.83 20.15
CA ALA A 158 12.59 11.80 21.54
C ALA A 158 11.56 12.42 22.50
N GLN A 159 10.91 13.53 22.12
CA GLN A 159 9.95 14.25 22.95
C GLN A 159 8.73 13.43 23.41
N HIS A 160 8.55 12.22 22.86
CA HIS A 160 7.46 11.30 23.17
C HIS A 160 7.85 10.19 24.17
N ALA A 161 9.04 10.30 24.78
CA ALA A 161 9.49 9.36 25.82
C ALA A 161 8.53 9.31 27.01
N VAL A 162 8.34 8.11 27.54
CA VAL A 162 7.46 7.83 28.67
C VAL A 162 8.10 6.87 29.65
N LEU A 163 7.70 7.00 30.91
CA LEU A 163 7.94 6.01 31.95
C LEU A 163 6.71 5.12 32.07
N ILE A 164 6.90 3.80 32.10
CA ILE A 164 5.81 2.80 32.12
C ILE A 164 5.85 1.94 33.38
N THR A 165 4.76 1.23 33.67
CA THR A 165 4.70 0.28 34.79
C THR A 165 5.15 -1.13 34.40
N ASP A 166 5.79 -1.85 35.31
CA ASP A 166 6.10 -3.27 35.23
C ASP A 166 5.95 -3.92 36.62
N THR A 167 4.99 -4.84 36.76
CA THR A 167 4.71 -5.52 38.05
C THR A 167 5.87 -6.35 38.57
N GLU A 168 6.83 -6.71 37.71
CA GLU A 168 8.03 -7.45 38.10
C GLU A 168 9.21 -6.53 38.47
N HIS A 169 9.03 -5.20 38.38
CA HIS A 169 10.10 -4.26 38.74
C HIS A 169 10.38 -4.30 40.25
N PRO A 170 11.65 -4.34 40.71
CA PRO A 170 11.96 -4.39 42.14
C PRO A 170 11.35 -3.25 42.95
N SER A 171 11.22 -2.07 42.34
CA SER A 171 10.63 -0.87 42.95
C SER A 171 9.12 -0.73 42.72
N TYR A 172 8.41 -1.78 42.28
CA TYR A 172 7.00 -1.66 41.86
C TYR A 172 6.08 -1.03 42.91
N HIS A 173 6.26 -1.39 44.20
CA HIS A 173 5.45 -0.87 45.31
C HIS A 173 6.02 0.40 45.97
N TYR A 174 7.25 0.82 45.63
CA TYR A 174 7.92 1.96 46.27
C TYR A 174 7.87 3.19 45.37
N SER A 175 7.71 4.37 45.97
CA SER A 175 7.82 5.63 45.23
C SER A 175 9.25 5.82 44.74
N SER A 176 9.43 5.87 43.42
CA SER A 176 10.73 5.98 42.76
C SER A 176 10.65 6.94 41.58
N SER A 177 11.79 7.49 41.19
CA SER A 177 11.96 8.19 39.90
C SER A 177 12.52 7.27 38.81
N ASP A 178 13.00 6.08 39.20
CA ASP A 178 13.54 5.06 38.31
C ASP A 178 12.44 4.06 37.93
N LEU A 179 11.62 4.47 36.95
CA LEU A 179 10.62 3.62 36.32
C LEU A 179 11.16 3.16 34.96
N PRO A 180 10.71 1.99 34.44
CA PRO A 180 11.07 1.54 33.10
C PRO A 180 10.79 2.60 32.03
N ARG A 181 11.81 2.93 31.24
CA ARG A 181 11.74 3.89 30.13
C ARG A 181 11.25 3.23 28.84
N SER A 182 10.45 3.95 28.05
CA SER A 182 9.98 3.51 26.74
C SER A 182 9.68 4.70 25.83
N ASN A 183 9.56 4.45 24.52
CA ASN A 183 9.17 5.48 23.55
C ASN A 183 8.33 4.87 22.39
N PRO A 184 7.16 4.29 22.69
CA PRO A 184 6.33 3.62 21.67
C PRO A 184 5.77 4.60 20.63
N GLU A 185 5.49 5.84 21.05
CA GLU A 185 5.02 6.88 20.14
C GLU A 185 6.13 7.38 19.21
N GLY A 186 7.33 7.64 19.73
CA GLY A 186 8.48 7.96 18.89
C GLY A 186 8.75 6.86 17.87
N TYR A 187 8.64 5.58 18.25
CA TYR A 187 8.81 4.45 17.33
C TYR A 187 7.77 4.47 16.20
N ALA A 188 6.49 4.69 16.56
CA ALA A 188 5.44 4.79 15.57
C ALA A 188 5.66 5.96 14.60
N LEU A 189 6.07 7.14 15.10
CA LEU A 189 6.39 8.29 14.28
C LEU A 189 7.58 8.04 13.35
N TRP A 190 8.63 7.36 13.84
CA TRP A 190 9.76 6.93 13.02
C TRP A 190 9.31 6.01 11.88
N PHE A 191 8.50 5.00 12.19
CA PHE A 191 7.99 4.06 11.19
C PHE A 191 7.12 4.78 10.13
N LEU A 192 6.23 5.68 10.57
CA LEU A 192 5.41 6.48 9.67
C LEU A 192 6.25 7.39 8.77
N ASP A 193 7.33 7.98 9.28
CA ASP A 193 8.26 8.77 8.46
C ASP A 193 8.99 7.91 7.41
N VAL A 194 9.36 6.67 7.76
CA VAL A 194 9.92 5.72 6.80
C VAL A 194 8.90 5.39 5.70
N MET A 195 7.61 5.27 6.03
CA MET A 195 6.55 5.00 5.06
C MET A 195 6.20 6.19 4.15
N LYS A 196 6.39 7.43 4.61
CA LYS A 196 5.98 8.64 3.88
C LYS A 196 6.54 8.72 2.47
N ILE A 197 7.69 8.09 2.22
CA ILE A 197 8.36 8.05 0.91
C ILE A 197 7.39 7.74 -0.23
N GLN A 198 6.46 6.79 -0.04
CA GLN A 198 5.46 6.43 -1.06
C GLN A 198 4.02 6.78 -0.67
N ALA A 199 3.76 7.13 0.60
CA ALA A 199 2.40 7.38 1.09
C ALA A 199 1.70 8.52 0.35
N ASP A 200 2.40 9.60 0.03
CA ASP A 200 1.80 10.78 -0.63
C ASP A 200 1.37 10.47 -2.07
N ALA A 201 2.21 9.75 -2.82
CA ALA A 201 1.87 9.30 -4.17
C ALA A 201 0.66 8.35 -4.17
N ILE A 202 0.61 7.43 -3.19
CA ILE A 202 -0.51 6.49 -3.03
C ILE A 202 -1.79 7.23 -2.67
N ARG A 203 -1.72 8.21 -1.75
CA ARG A 203 -2.87 9.03 -1.34
C ARG A 203 -3.41 9.84 -2.50
N LEU A 204 -2.54 10.44 -3.31
CA LEU A 204 -2.95 11.19 -4.50
C LEU A 204 -3.70 10.29 -5.51
N ARG A 205 -3.18 9.09 -5.79
CA ARG A 205 -3.84 8.11 -6.66
C ARG A 205 -5.20 7.70 -6.09
N LEU A 206 -5.26 7.38 -4.80
CA LEU A 206 -6.49 6.94 -4.15
C LEU A 206 -7.56 8.05 -4.12
N ALA A 207 -7.16 9.30 -3.89
CA ALA A 207 -8.06 10.45 -3.96
C ALA A 207 -8.72 10.57 -5.34
N ALA A 208 -7.93 10.38 -6.41
CA ALA A 208 -8.42 10.39 -7.78
C ALA A 208 -9.36 9.20 -8.05
N GLU A 209 -9.00 7.98 -7.63
CA GLU A 209 -9.82 6.78 -7.78
C GLU A 209 -11.18 6.91 -7.06
N LEU A 210 -11.17 7.46 -5.84
CA LEU A 210 -12.36 7.66 -5.02
C LEU A 210 -13.12 8.96 -5.36
N LYS A 211 -12.64 9.74 -6.34
CA LYS A 211 -13.21 11.04 -6.76
C LYS A 211 -13.44 12.00 -5.59
N MET A 212 -12.47 12.09 -4.67
CA MET A 212 -12.51 12.96 -3.48
C MET A 212 -11.24 13.80 -3.35
N SER A 213 -11.23 14.76 -2.44
CA SER A 213 -10.02 15.54 -2.18
C SER A 213 -8.95 14.71 -1.46
N VAL A 214 -7.67 15.06 -1.66
CA VAL A 214 -6.53 14.35 -1.03
C VAL A 214 -6.64 14.38 0.50
N GLN A 215 -7.17 15.46 1.06
CA GLN A 215 -7.34 15.66 2.50
C GLN A 215 -8.47 14.79 3.09
N GLU A 216 -9.45 14.38 2.29
CA GLU A 216 -10.58 13.55 2.72
C GLU A 216 -10.27 12.05 2.68
N VAL A 217 -9.17 11.64 2.02
CA VAL A 217 -8.76 10.24 1.98
C VAL A 217 -8.40 9.77 3.38
N PRO A 218 -9.12 8.78 3.96
CA PRO A 218 -8.81 8.28 5.28
C PRO A 218 -7.42 7.63 5.33
N ASP A 219 -6.64 7.93 6.35
CA ASP A 219 -5.26 7.44 6.50
C ASP A 219 -5.17 5.90 6.44
N PHE A 220 -6.19 5.22 6.98
CA PHE A 220 -6.24 3.77 6.97
C PHE A 220 -6.49 3.15 5.59
N LYS A 221 -6.92 3.92 4.59
CA LYS A 221 -7.02 3.43 3.22
C LYS A 221 -5.69 3.55 2.47
N VAL A 222 -4.77 4.37 2.97
CA VAL A 222 -3.42 4.51 2.41
C VAL A 222 -2.55 3.37 2.92
N ARG A 223 -2.33 2.37 2.06
CA ARG A 223 -1.45 1.22 2.36
C ARG A 223 -0.17 1.31 1.55
N THR A 224 0.96 1.40 2.25
CA THR A 224 2.28 1.47 1.63
C THR A 224 2.87 0.08 1.40
N PRO A 225 3.81 -0.06 0.45
CA PRO A 225 4.54 -1.31 0.26
C PRO A 225 5.21 -1.84 1.52
N LEU A 226 5.75 -0.95 2.39
CA LEU A 226 6.31 -1.37 3.68
C LEU A 226 5.26 -2.01 4.59
N GLN A 227 4.06 -1.42 4.70
CA GLN A 227 2.99 -2.00 5.53
C GLN A 227 2.56 -3.36 5.01
N GLN A 228 2.31 -3.46 3.70
CA GLN A 228 1.90 -4.70 3.04
C GLN A 228 2.99 -5.78 3.19
N ALA A 229 4.26 -5.42 3.04
CA ALA A 229 5.39 -6.33 3.26
C ALA A 229 5.42 -6.86 4.70
N VAL A 230 5.30 -5.99 5.70
CA VAL A 230 5.24 -6.39 7.11
C VAL A 230 4.05 -7.30 7.39
N GLN A 231 2.88 -7.01 6.82
CA GLN A 231 1.68 -7.84 6.96
C GLN A 231 1.89 -9.24 6.38
N LEU A 232 2.43 -9.35 5.15
CA LEU A 232 2.74 -10.64 4.52
C LEU A 232 3.74 -11.45 5.35
N MET A 233 4.81 -10.80 5.84
CA MET A 233 5.81 -11.44 6.69
C MET A 233 5.23 -11.94 8.02
N LYS A 234 4.40 -11.12 8.68
CA LYS A 234 3.70 -11.51 9.91
C LYS A 234 2.75 -12.68 9.66
N ARG A 235 1.98 -12.64 8.57
CA ARG A 235 1.07 -13.71 8.17
C ARG A 235 1.81 -15.03 7.93
N HIS A 236 2.92 -14.98 7.19
CA HIS A 236 3.77 -16.14 6.97
C HIS A 236 4.31 -16.71 8.29
N ARG A 237 4.77 -15.83 9.19
CA ARG A 237 5.22 -16.22 10.54
C ARG A 237 4.10 -16.89 11.34
N ASP A 238 2.91 -16.32 11.33
CA ASP A 238 1.77 -16.84 12.11
C ASP A 238 1.32 -18.22 11.62
N LEU A 239 1.32 -18.46 10.30
CA LEU A 239 1.02 -19.78 9.73
C LEU A 239 2.08 -20.83 10.06
N MET A 240 3.36 -20.42 10.06
CA MET A 240 4.48 -21.33 10.29
C MET A 240 4.62 -21.76 11.76
N TYR A 241 4.16 -20.93 12.70
CA TYR A 241 4.39 -21.14 14.14
C TYR A 241 3.12 -21.26 14.99
N GLY A 242 1.97 -20.72 14.58
CA GLY A 242 0.79 -20.63 15.42
C GLY A 242 1.09 -20.00 16.79
N ASP A 243 0.79 -20.74 17.86
CA ASP A 243 0.99 -20.32 19.25
C ASP A 243 2.38 -20.67 19.82
N ASN A 244 3.33 -21.11 18.99
CA ASN A 244 4.68 -21.43 19.46
C ASN A 244 5.41 -20.17 19.99
N ASP A 245 5.85 -20.23 21.25
CA ASP A 245 6.57 -19.14 21.92
C ASP A 245 7.95 -18.82 21.32
N LEU A 246 8.54 -19.72 20.54
CA LEU A 246 9.81 -19.49 19.84
C LEU A 246 9.65 -18.65 18.57
N LYS A 247 8.42 -18.28 18.20
CA LYS A 247 8.17 -17.57 16.95
C LYS A 247 8.85 -16.20 16.93
N PRO A 248 9.41 -15.77 15.79
CA PRO A 248 10.03 -14.45 15.64
C PRO A 248 9.07 -13.34 16.05
N ILE A 249 9.42 -12.48 17.01
CA ILE A 249 8.48 -11.47 17.53
C ILE A 249 8.22 -10.34 16.51
N SER A 250 7.01 -9.78 16.52
CA SER A 250 6.55 -8.82 15.51
C SER A 250 7.40 -7.56 15.44
N ILE A 251 7.92 -7.07 16.57
CA ILE A 251 8.77 -5.87 16.63
C ILE A 251 10.11 -6.06 15.90
N ILE A 252 10.68 -7.28 15.94
CA ILE A 252 11.90 -7.61 15.18
C ILE A 252 11.59 -7.56 13.67
N ILE A 253 10.54 -8.27 13.23
CA ILE A 253 10.15 -8.31 11.81
C ILE A 253 9.89 -6.89 11.29
N THR A 254 9.09 -6.11 12.02
CA THR A 254 8.67 -4.76 11.63
C THR A 254 9.86 -3.79 11.57
N THR A 255 10.76 -3.84 12.56
CA THR A 255 11.92 -2.96 12.61
C THR A 255 12.92 -3.27 11.50
N LEU A 256 13.28 -4.55 11.33
CA LEU A 256 14.22 -4.95 10.28
C LEU A 256 13.65 -4.64 8.89
N ALA A 257 12.34 -4.86 8.67
CA ALA A 257 11.68 -4.54 7.42
C ALA A 257 11.72 -3.04 7.10
N ALA A 258 11.44 -2.17 8.08
CA ALA A 258 11.47 -0.72 7.90
C ALA A 258 12.89 -0.20 7.64
N MET A 259 13.90 -0.72 8.35
CA MET A 259 15.30 -0.36 8.12
C MET A 259 15.74 -0.77 6.70
N SER A 260 15.41 -1.99 6.27
CA SER A 260 15.67 -2.42 4.89
C SER A 260 14.96 -1.55 3.87
N TYR A 261 13.67 -1.28 4.06
CA TYR A 261 12.87 -0.48 3.13
C TYR A 261 13.42 0.93 2.95
N GLN A 262 13.88 1.58 4.03
CA GLN A 262 14.50 2.90 3.93
C GLN A 262 15.71 2.90 2.98
N GLN A 263 16.54 1.86 3.05
CA GLN A 263 17.68 1.70 2.14
C GLN A 263 17.22 1.39 0.70
N VAL A 264 16.27 0.47 0.53
CA VAL A 264 15.72 0.10 -0.78
C VAL A 264 15.15 1.33 -1.49
N MET A 265 14.38 2.16 -0.79
CA MET A 265 13.82 3.38 -1.36
C MET A 265 14.86 4.44 -1.69
N THR A 266 15.98 4.48 -0.96
CA THR A 266 17.09 5.40 -1.26
C THR A 266 17.81 5.00 -2.55
N GLU A 267 17.98 3.70 -2.79
CA GLU A 267 18.63 3.18 -4.00
C GLU A 267 17.68 3.18 -5.21
N HIS A 268 16.40 2.86 -4.98
CA HIS A 268 15.37 2.74 -6.01
C HIS A 268 14.07 3.38 -5.52
N HIS A 269 13.77 4.60 -5.99
CA HIS A 269 12.61 5.40 -5.54
C HIS A 269 11.25 4.89 -6.09
N GLY A 270 11.19 3.64 -6.55
CA GLY A 270 10.03 3.02 -7.17
C GLY A 270 10.38 1.63 -7.72
N GLY A 271 9.36 0.87 -8.11
CA GLY A 271 9.53 -0.48 -8.61
C GLY A 271 8.25 -1.29 -8.49
N LEU A 272 8.30 -2.53 -8.95
CA LEU A 272 7.23 -3.48 -8.70
C LEU A 272 7.20 -3.81 -7.21
N PHE A 273 6.01 -4.06 -6.66
CA PHE A 273 5.88 -4.48 -5.26
C PHE A 273 6.73 -5.74 -4.96
N TYR A 274 6.82 -6.67 -5.92
CA TYR A 274 7.68 -7.84 -5.81
C TYR A 274 9.14 -7.48 -5.53
N ASP A 275 9.72 -6.56 -6.33
CA ASP A 275 11.13 -6.15 -6.19
C ASP A 275 11.36 -5.49 -4.83
N ILE A 276 10.45 -4.62 -4.41
CA ILE A 276 10.50 -3.97 -3.09
C ILE A 276 10.47 -5.02 -1.97
N LEU A 277 9.54 -5.98 -2.04
CA LEU A 277 9.35 -6.99 -1.02
C LEU A 277 10.56 -7.94 -0.92
N ILE A 278 11.06 -8.47 -2.04
CA ILE A 278 12.23 -9.37 -2.02
C ILE A 278 13.46 -8.65 -1.49
N ASP A 279 13.72 -7.40 -1.93
CA ASP A 279 14.87 -6.62 -1.49
C ASP A 279 14.80 -6.30 0.02
N ILE A 280 13.59 -6.00 0.55
CA ILE A 280 13.39 -5.82 1.99
C ILE A 280 13.84 -7.09 2.72
N VAL A 281 13.27 -8.25 2.33
CA VAL A 281 13.47 -9.53 3.03
C VAL A 281 14.95 -9.92 2.95
N GLU A 282 15.59 -9.86 1.79
CA GLU A 282 17.01 -10.19 1.62
C GLU A 282 17.91 -9.35 2.55
N ARG A 283 17.60 -8.07 2.73
CA ARG A 283 18.43 -7.14 3.51
C ARG A 283 18.20 -7.20 5.01
N MET A 284 17.09 -7.77 5.51
CA MET A 284 16.75 -7.77 6.95
C MET A 284 17.89 -8.27 7.82
N ALA A 285 18.52 -9.39 7.43
CA ALA A 285 19.59 -10.01 8.21
C ALA A 285 20.83 -9.10 8.36
N SER A 286 21.07 -8.18 7.42
CA SER A 286 22.21 -7.25 7.48
C SER A 286 22.11 -6.22 8.61
N TYR A 287 20.90 -5.97 9.12
CA TYR A 287 20.65 -5.06 10.25
C TYR A 287 20.76 -5.73 11.61
N ILE A 288 20.98 -7.05 11.65
CA ILE A 288 21.32 -7.77 12.87
C ILE A 288 22.83 -7.67 13.07
N LYS A 289 23.26 -6.85 14.04
CA LYS A 289 24.69 -6.66 14.33
C LYS A 289 25.15 -7.58 15.45
N ILE A 290 26.45 -7.82 15.54
CA ILE A 290 27.05 -8.46 16.71
C ILE A 290 27.75 -7.36 17.52
N VAL A 291 27.28 -7.12 18.74
CA VAL A 291 27.84 -6.14 19.68
C VAL A 291 28.24 -6.89 20.95
N ASN A 292 29.52 -6.85 21.32
CA ASN A 292 30.06 -7.57 22.48
C ASN A 292 29.68 -9.08 22.50
N GLY A 293 29.74 -9.74 21.33
CA GLY A 293 29.41 -11.16 21.19
C GLY A 293 27.91 -11.49 21.23
N ARG A 294 27.02 -10.49 21.25
CA ARG A 294 25.56 -10.67 21.28
C ARG A 294 24.90 -10.12 20.01
N ALA A 295 23.87 -10.82 19.54
CA ALA A 295 23.01 -10.29 18.48
C ALA A 295 22.32 -9.01 18.98
N TRP A 296 22.36 -7.97 18.14
CA TRP A 296 21.90 -6.64 18.47
C TRP A 296 21.03 -6.08 17.34
N ILE A 297 19.77 -5.83 17.68
CA ILE A 297 18.80 -5.15 16.84
C ILE A 297 18.37 -3.91 17.63
N ALA A 298 19.01 -2.78 17.33
CA ALA A 298 18.78 -1.55 18.08
C ALA A 298 17.37 -1.01 17.82
N ASN A 299 16.69 -0.52 18.85
CA ASN A 299 15.49 0.28 18.65
C ASN A 299 15.89 1.63 18.00
N PRO A 300 15.35 1.99 16.82
CA PRO A 300 15.69 3.22 16.10
C PRO A 300 15.43 4.52 16.88
N VAL A 301 14.55 4.46 17.89
CA VAL A 301 14.23 5.61 18.75
C VAL A 301 14.67 5.41 20.20
N ASN A 302 15.44 4.36 20.47
CA ASN A 302 16.15 4.11 21.73
C ASN A 302 17.36 3.19 21.47
N PRO A 303 18.51 3.72 21.04
CA PRO A 303 19.67 2.91 20.65
C PRO A 303 20.21 1.97 21.73
N ASN A 304 19.87 2.21 23.01
CA ASN A 304 20.26 1.36 24.14
C ASN A 304 19.36 0.13 24.31
N GLU A 305 18.19 0.10 23.66
CA GLU A 305 17.28 -1.05 23.69
C GLU A 305 17.60 -2.01 22.54
N ASN A 306 17.77 -3.29 22.90
CA ASN A 306 18.01 -4.36 21.96
C ASN A 306 16.77 -5.26 21.85
N PHE A 307 16.13 -5.30 20.69
CA PHE A 307 14.97 -6.18 20.47
C PHE A 307 15.33 -7.67 20.40
N ALA A 308 16.61 -8.01 20.24
CA ALA A 308 17.12 -9.39 20.28
C ALA A 308 17.71 -9.77 21.65
N ASP A 309 17.42 -9.01 22.72
CA ASP A 309 17.94 -9.24 24.08
C ASP A 309 17.76 -10.69 24.56
N LYS A 310 16.59 -11.29 24.31
CA LYS A 310 16.26 -12.67 24.69
C LYS A 310 17.05 -13.74 23.93
N TRP A 311 17.60 -13.45 22.75
CA TRP A 311 18.32 -14.43 21.94
C TRP A 311 19.61 -14.90 22.60
N HIS A 312 20.21 -14.08 23.47
CA HIS A 312 21.38 -14.48 24.23
C HIS A 312 21.03 -15.53 25.31
N GLY A 313 19.85 -15.41 25.93
CA GLY A 313 19.37 -16.36 26.92
C GLY A 313 18.81 -17.65 26.31
N ASP A 314 18.30 -17.58 25.06
CA ASP A 314 17.82 -18.74 24.33
C ASP A 314 18.16 -18.64 22.83
N ALA A 315 19.23 -19.34 22.43
CA ALA A 315 19.70 -19.35 21.05
C ALA A 315 18.69 -19.93 20.05
N ARG A 316 17.67 -20.68 20.51
CA ARG A 316 16.61 -21.21 19.65
C ARG A 316 15.79 -20.09 19.02
N LEU A 317 15.63 -18.96 19.69
CA LEU A 317 14.91 -17.79 19.16
C LEU A 317 15.59 -17.24 17.90
N ALA A 318 16.92 -17.10 17.93
CA ALA A 318 17.70 -16.68 16.77
C ALA A 318 17.66 -17.74 15.65
N HIS A 319 17.71 -19.02 16.02
CA HIS A 319 17.60 -20.12 15.06
C HIS A 319 16.25 -20.10 14.32
N GLU A 320 15.14 -19.98 15.05
CA GLU A 320 13.80 -19.93 14.46
C GLU A 320 13.58 -18.65 13.63
N PHE A 321 14.16 -17.51 14.01
CA PHE A 321 14.18 -16.33 13.13
C PHE A 321 14.85 -16.63 11.78
N ASN A 322 16.03 -17.23 11.79
CA ASN A 322 16.75 -17.56 10.55
C ASN A 322 16.05 -18.66 9.73
N ARG A 323 15.35 -19.59 10.39
CA ARG A 323 14.53 -20.60 9.72
C ARG A 323 13.33 -19.96 9.02
N TRP A 324 12.60 -19.11 9.72
CA TRP A 324 11.48 -18.35 9.15
C TRP A 324 11.92 -17.45 7.99
N HIS A 325 13.02 -16.70 8.16
CA HIS A 325 13.55 -15.78 7.14
C HIS A 325 13.91 -16.51 5.83
N ARG A 326 14.59 -17.66 5.93
CA ARG A 326 14.88 -18.51 4.76
C ARG A 326 13.63 -19.07 4.10
N ALA A 327 12.63 -19.49 4.89
CA ALA A 327 11.36 -19.97 4.36
C ALA A 327 10.61 -18.85 3.61
N MET A 328 10.57 -17.64 4.17
CA MET A 328 9.96 -16.48 3.51
C MET A 328 10.66 -16.15 2.18
N LEU A 329 12.01 -16.16 2.16
CA LEU A 329 12.76 -16.00 0.91
C LEU A 329 12.43 -17.08 -0.12
N SER A 330 12.36 -18.34 0.30
CA SER A 330 12.02 -19.46 -0.59
C SER A 330 10.68 -19.27 -1.30
N VAL A 331 9.67 -18.79 -0.57
CA VAL A 331 8.34 -18.51 -1.12
C VAL A 331 8.39 -17.39 -2.15
N LEU A 332 9.14 -16.32 -1.87
CA LEU A 332 9.26 -15.19 -2.79
C LEU A 332 10.07 -15.55 -4.04
N THR A 333 10.98 -16.52 -3.95
CA THR A 333 11.81 -16.94 -5.07
C THR A 333 11.30 -18.20 -5.78
N THR A 334 10.04 -18.59 -5.62
CA THR A 334 9.53 -19.82 -6.24
C THR A 334 9.57 -19.79 -7.77
N GLU A 335 9.91 -20.94 -8.38
CA GLU A 335 9.84 -21.15 -9.82
C GLU A 335 8.41 -21.38 -10.33
N LYS A 336 7.46 -21.70 -9.45
CA LYS A 336 6.05 -21.91 -9.84
C LYS A 336 5.36 -20.65 -10.36
N VAL A 337 5.98 -19.48 -10.21
CA VAL A 337 5.55 -18.27 -10.92
C VAL A 337 5.59 -18.46 -12.44
N LYS A 338 6.46 -19.35 -12.94
CA LYS A 338 6.62 -19.66 -14.37
C LYS A 338 5.72 -20.78 -14.88
N SER A 339 5.11 -21.54 -13.97
CA SER A 339 4.14 -22.59 -14.31
C SER A 339 2.74 -22.01 -14.45
N ASP A 340 1.72 -22.87 -14.56
CA ASP A 340 0.34 -22.41 -14.56
C ASP A 340 -0.10 -21.81 -13.21
N GLN A 341 -1.25 -21.14 -13.22
CA GLN A 341 -1.79 -20.47 -12.05
C GLN A 341 -2.17 -21.44 -10.92
N GLU A 342 -2.51 -22.69 -11.23
CA GLU A 342 -2.94 -23.67 -10.23
C GLU A 342 -1.75 -24.13 -9.38
N ASP A 343 -0.62 -24.40 -10.03
CA ASP A 343 0.64 -24.74 -9.36
C ASP A 343 1.10 -23.63 -8.39
N LEU A 344 1.07 -22.37 -8.84
CA LEU A 344 1.42 -21.23 -7.98
C LEU A 344 0.43 -21.09 -6.82
N GLN A 345 -0.87 -21.25 -7.09
CA GLN A 345 -1.91 -21.18 -6.08
C GLN A 345 -1.67 -22.21 -4.98
N GLU A 346 -1.42 -23.48 -5.33
CA GLU A 346 -1.21 -24.55 -4.35
C GLU A 346 0.03 -24.31 -3.47
N GLU A 347 1.13 -23.82 -4.05
CA GLU A 347 2.35 -23.58 -3.29
C GLU A 347 2.17 -22.48 -2.22
N ILE A 348 1.57 -21.36 -2.60
CA ILE A 348 1.51 -20.21 -1.69
C ILE A 348 0.40 -20.33 -0.62
N LYS A 349 -0.50 -21.33 -0.74
CA LYS A 349 -1.54 -21.63 0.28
C LYS A 349 -0.94 -21.93 1.65
N LEU A 350 0.15 -22.70 1.71
CA LEU A 350 0.81 -23.04 2.98
C LEU A 350 1.42 -21.81 3.64
N SER A 351 1.86 -20.85 2.81
CA SER A 351 2.60 -19.65 3.22
C SER A 351 1.70 -18.50 3.66
N PHE A 352 0.54 -18.33 3.02
CA PHE A 352 -0.35 -17.18 3.28
C PHE A 352 -1.78 -17.55 3.69
N GLY A 353 -2.13 -18.85 3.63
CA GLY A 353 -3.37 -19.41 4.13
C GLY A 353 -4.37 -19.70 3.02
N THR A 354 -4.98 -20.89 3.08
CA THR A 354 -5.84 -21.42 2.02
C THR A 354 -7.00 -20.49 1.66
N ARG A 355 -7.67 -19.92 2.67
CA ARG A 355 -8.83 -19.04 2.46
C ARG A 355 -8.45 -17.78 1.68
N SER A 356 -7.49 -17.00 2.20
CA SER A 356 -7.04 -15.75 1.58
C SER A 356 -6.48 -15.96 0.17
N VAL A 357 -5.72 -17.04 -0.03
CA VAL A 357 -5.21 -17.40 -1.37
C VAL A 357 -6.34 -17.77 -2.33
N ASN A 358 -7.32 -18.58 -1.90
CA ASN A 358 -8.46 -18.91 -2.75
C ASN A 358 -9.31 -17.67 -3.09
N GLU A 359 -9.51 -16.75 -2.14
CA GLU A 359 -10.23 -15.49 -2.38
C GLU A 359 -9.52 -14.66 -3.47
N VAL A 360 -8.19 -14.51 -3.39
CA VAL A 360 -7.40 -13.76 -4.38
C VAL A 360 -7.45 -14.41 -5.76
N PHE A 361 -7.21 -15.73 -5.86
CA PHE A 361 -7.24 -16.41 -7.16
C PHE A 361 -8.65 -16.48 -7.76
N SER A 362 -9.69 -16.54 -6.94
CA SER A 362 -11.09 -16.45 -7.43
C SER A 362 -11.39 -15.06 -7.96
N ALA A 363 -10.93 -14.00 -7.29
CA ALA A 363 -11.03 -12.63 -7.78
C ALA A 363 -10.29 -12.44 -9.10
N GLU A 364 -9.09 -13.03 -9.24
CA GLU A 364 -8.30 -12.98 -10.48
C GLU A 364 -8.99 -13.72 -11.64
N LYS A 365 -9.61 -14.88 -11.38
CA LYS A 365 -10.43 -15.60 -12.38
C LYS A 365 -11.64 -14.76 -12.84
N ASN A 366 -12.35 -14.12 -11.90
CA ASN A 366 -13.46 -13.22 -12.23
C ASN A 366 -12.98 -12.02 -13.05
N ARG A 367 -11.85 -11.43 -12.67
CA ARG A 367 -11.20 -10.33 -13.38
C ARG A 367 -10.89 -10.71 -14.83
N LEU A 368 -10.28 -11.86 -15.04
CA LEU A 368 -9.99 -12.39 -16.38
C LEU A 368 -11.26 -12.57 -17.21
N SER A 369 -12.35 -13.08 -16.60
CA SER A 369 -13.64 -13.19 -17.28
C SER A 369 -14.19 -11.84 -17.74
N VAL A 370 -14.07 -10.79 -16.92
CA VAL A 370 -14.49 -9.43 -17.28
C VAL A 370 -13.67 -8.87 -18.44
N LEU A 371 -12.35 -9.00 -18.39
CA LEU A 371 -11.46 -8.57 -19.47
C LEU A 371 -11.74 -9.33 -20.77
N ARG A 372 -11.95 -10.65 -20.71
CA ARG A 372 -12.29 -11.48 -21.88
C ARG A 372 -13.63 -11.07 -22.50
N ALA A 373 -14.64 -10.77 -21.69
CA ALA A 373 -15.92 -10.28 -22.17
C ALA A 373 -15.76 -8.93 -22.90
N ALA A 374 -15.01 -7.99 -22.31
CA ALA A 374 -14.72 -6.69 -22.92
C ALA A 374 -13.94 -6.84 -24.25
N ALA A 375 -12.93 -7.72 -24.29
CA ALA A 375 -12.18 -8.02 -25.51
C ALA A 375 -13.08 -8.63 -26.61
N GLY A 376 -14.01 -9.52 -26.24
CA GLY A 376 -15.00 -10.06 -27.19
C GLY A 376 -15.89 -8.97 -27.80
N LEU A 377 -16.25 -7.94 -27.03
CA LEU A 377 -16.99 -6.79 -27.56
C LEU A 377 -16.17 -5.97 -28.54
N VAL A 378 -14.87 -5.79 -28.27
CA VAL A 378 -13.95 -5.11 -29.19
C VAL A 378 -13.83 -5.91 -30.50
N SER A 379 -13.52 -7.20 -30.41
CA SER A 379 -13.33 -8.06 -31.59
C SER A 379 -14.58 -8.19 -32.46
N SER A 380 -15.77 -8.12 -31.85
CA SER A 380 -17.05 -8.16 -32.57
C SER A 380 -17.54 -6.79 -33.05
N SER A 381 -16.74 -5.72 -32.90
CA SER A 381 -17.14 -4.34 -33.20
C SER A 381 -18.40 -3.89 -32.45
N ALA A 382 -18.69 -4.50 -31.29
CA ALA A 382 -19.82 -4.20 -30.43
C ALA A 382 -19.46 -3.28 -29.25
N ALA A 383 -18.18 -2.98 -29.03
CA ALA A 383 -17.71 -2.15 -27.93
C ALA A 383 -18.13 -0.67 -28.02
N PHE A 384 -18.38 -0.10 -26.83
CA PHE A 384 -18.52 1.32 -26.54
C PHE A 384 -17.75 1.64 -25.26
N THR A 385 -17.23 2.86 -25.12
CA THR A 385 -16.47 3.33 -23.96
C THR A 385 -17.34 4.27 -23.12
N THR A 386 -17.59 3.90 -21.87
CA THR A 386 -18.38 4.69 -20.91
C THR A 386 -17.66 5.98 -20.54
N SER A 387 -18.39 6.91 -19.93
CA SER A 387 -17.80 8.15 -19.41
C SER A 387 -16.74 7.93 -18.33
N SER A 388 -16.79 6.80 -17.62
CA SER A 388 -15.80 6.37 -16.63
C SER A 388 -14.62 5.60 -17.21
N GLY A 389 -14.62 5.31 -18.52
CA GLY A 389 -13.53 4.62 -19.20
C GLY A 389 -13.57 3.09 -19.10
N SER A 390 -14.76 2.48 -19.08
CA SER A 390 -14.95 1.02 -19.17
C SER A 390 -15.60 0.63 -20.50
N ILE A 391 -15.34 -0.59 -20.98
CA ILE A 391 -15.92 -1.11 -22.22
C ILE A 391 -17.29 -1.75 -21.92
N THR A 392 -18.30 -1.42 -22.73
CA THR A 392 -19.68 -1.85 -22.57
C THR A 392 -20.35 -2.13 -23.92
N PRO A 393 -21.38 -3.00 -23.99
CA PRO A 393 -22.19 -3.14 -25.21
C PRO A 393 -23.28 -2.06 -25.34
N VAL A 394 -23.42 -1.17 -24.36
CA VAL A 394 -24.52 -0.18 -24.29
C VAL A 394 -24.30 0.98 -25.26
N THR A 395 -25.27 1.21 -26.15
CA THR A 395 -25.20 2.20 -27.24
C THR A 395 -25.25 3.67 -26.81
N GLY A 396 -25.51 3.96 -25.53
CA GLY A 396 -25.51 5.32 -24.97
C GLY A 396 -24.11 5.88 -24.66
N ALA A 397 -23.07 5.04 -24.75
CA ALA A 397 -21.68 5.40 -24.54
C ALA A 397 -20.99 5.78 -25.88
N VAL A 398 -19.71 6.18 -25.86
CA VAL A 398 -18.97 6.55 -27.08
C VAL A 398 -18.61 5.28 -27.86
N LYS A 399 -18.97 5.20 -29.14
CA LYS A 399 -18.67 4.02 -29.96
C LYS A 399 -17.18 3.84 -30.16
N ASN A 400 -16.68 2.63 -29.94
CA ASN A 400 -15.32 2.26 -30.32
C ASN A 400 -15.29 2.02 -31.84
N ALA A 401 -14.67 2.94 -32.59
CA ALA A 401 -14.50 2.80 -34.02
C ALA A 401 -13.48 1.70 -34.34
N ALA A 402 -13.68 0.99 -35.45
CA ALA A 402 -12.74 -0.01 -35.93
C ALA A 402 -11.36 0.62 -36.12
N HIS A 403 -10.34 -0.02 -35.53
CA HIS A 403 -8.95 0.36 -35.65
C HIS A 403 -8.07 -0.87 -35.42
N SER A 404 -6.78 -0.72 -35.72
CA SER A 404 -5.75 -1.68 -35.39
C SER A 404 -4.63 -0.96 -34.62
N PHE A 405 -3.82 -1.71 -33.87
CA PHE A 405 -2.56 -1.21 -33.31
C PHE A 405 -1.40 -1.49 -34.30
N HIS A 406 -0.39 -0.61 -34.35
CA HIS A 406 0.63 -0.59 -35.41
C HIS A 406 2.05 -0.31 -34.87
N PHE A 407 3.05 -0.37 -35.75
CA PHE A 407 4.35 0.29 -35.58
C PHE A 407 4.70 0.99 -36.91
N GLY A 408 4.86 2.32 -36.91
CA GLY A 408 5.11 3.07 -38.15
C GLY A 408 5.26 4.60 -38.03
N THR A 409 5.80 5.19 -39.12
CA THR A 409 6.54 6.47 -39.23
C THR A 409 5.75 7.77 -39.06
N GLY A 410 6.50 8.81 -38.67
CA GLY A 410 6.09 10.21 -38.51
C GLY A 410 5.20 10.81 -39.61
N ILE A 411 4.32 11.72 -39.18
CA ILE A 411 3.19 12.26 -39.94
C ILE A 411 3.51 13.71 -40.34
N HIS A 412 3.67 13.94 -41.65
CA HIS A 412 3.78 15.28 -42.22
C HIS A 412 2.41 15.95 -42.36
N ILE A 413 2.27 17.21 -41.91
CA ILE A 413 0.97 17.93 -41.85
C ILE A 413 1.18 19.41 -42.16
N PRO A 414 0.32 20.00 -43.02
CA PRO A 414 0.46 21.39 -43.46
C PRO A 414 0.11 22.41 -42.38
N ARG A 415 0.79 23.57 -42.40
CA ARG A 415 0.56 24.72 -41.52
C ARG A 415 -0.47 25.68 -42.13
N SER A 416 -1.58 25.93 -41.44
CA SER A 416 -2.36 27.17 -41.60
C SER A 416 -2.92 27.66 -40.25
N GLY A 417 -3.01 28.98 -40.08
CA GLY A 417 -3.17 29.67 -38.79
C GLY A 417 -4.50 30.40 -38.58
N SER A 418 -4.70 30.81 -37.32
CA SER A 418 -5.77 31.64 -36.70
C SER A 418 -6.97 30.94 -36.02
N TYR A 419 -7.36 29.71 -36.36
CA TYR A 419 -8.51 29.03 -35.70
C TYR A 419 -8.12 28.01 -34.61
N LYS A 420 -6.82 27.74 -34.45
CA LYS A 420 -6.31 26.61 -33.65
C LYS A 420 -6.73 26.67 -32.17
N TYR A 421 -6.69 27.83 -31.53
CA TYR A 421 -7.03 27.94 -30.11
C TYR A 421 -8.51 27.68 -29.83
N ALA A 422 -9.41 28.21 -30.68
CA ALA A 422 -10.84 27.96 -30.58
C ALA A 422 -11.17 26.48 -30.80
N TYR A 423 -10.51 25.85 -31.78
CA TYR A 423 -10.63 24.41 -32.02
C TYR A 423 -10.19 23.58 -30.80
N LEU A 424 -9.01 23.84 -30.24
CA LEU A 424 -8.51 23.10 -29.07
C LEU A 424 -9.41 23.31 -27.85
N THR A 425 -9.95 24.51 -27.68
CA THR A 425 -10.93 24.81 -26.62
C THR A 425 -12.24 24.04 -26.82
N HIS A 426 -12.68 23.86 -28.07
CA HIS A 426 -13.85 23.04 -28.39
C HIS A 426 -13.58 21.55 -28.11
N GLN A 427 -12.43 21.01 -28.54
CA GLN A 427 -12.02 19.64 -28.24
C GLN A 427 -11.95 19.39 -26.73
N LYS A 428 -11.38 20.32 -25.95
CA LYS A 428 -11.40 20.29 -24.48
C LYS A 428 -12.82 20.07 -23.94
N LYS A 429 -13.77 20.92 -24.34
CA LYS A 429 -15.16 20.81 -23.87
C LYS A 429 -15.80 19.47 -24.24
N LEU A 430 -15.55 18.99 -25.46
CA LEU A 430 -16.05 17.70 -25.90
C LEU A 430 -15.50 16.57 -25.04
N ILE A 431 -14.19 16.52 -24.80
CA ILE A 431 -13.57 15.48 -23.97
C ILE A 431 -14.13 15.51 -22.54
N GLU A 432 -14.11 16.68 -21.88
CA GLU A 432 -14.56 16.81 -20.48
C GLU A 432 -16.08 16.55 -20.31
N SER A 433 -16.87 16.72 -21.37
CA SER A 433 -18.31 16.39 -21.36
C SER A 433 -18.61 14.91 -21.56
N HIS A 434 -17.70 14.14 -22.17
CA HIS A 434 -17.90 12.72 -22.44
C HIS A 434 -17.16 11.82 -21.45
N PHE A 435 -16.03 12.25 -20.90
CA PHE A 435 -15.18 11.44 -20.03
C PHE A 435 -14.90 12.16 -18.71
N ASP A 436 -15.42 11.59 -17.62
CA ASP A 436 -15.37 12.21 -16.30
C ASP A 436 -13.98 12.11 -15.63
N PHE A 437 -13.15 11.19 -16.12
CA PHE A 437 -11.82 10.92 -15.61
C PHE A 437 -10.74 11.85 -16.18
N LEU A 438 -11.02 12.63 -17.24
CA LEU A 438 -10.05 13.54 -17.87
C LEU A 438 -10.32 15.00 -17.52
N LYS A 439 -9.23 15.73 -17.24
CA LYS A 439 -9.20 17.19 -17.16
C LYS A 439 -8.23 17.72 -18.20
N CYS A 440 -8.63 18.77 -18.91
CA CYS A 440 -7.87 19.29 -20.03
C CYS A 440 -7.46 20.76 -19.85
N SER A 441 -6.28 21.13 -20.32
CA SER A 441 -5.82 22.51 -20.47
C SER A 441 -5.33 22.78 -21.89
N VAL A 442 -5.32 24.04 -22.31
CA VAL A 442 -4.73 24.45 -23.59
C VAL A 442 -3.61 25.42 -23.28
N GLU A 443 -2.37 24.96 -23.49
CA GLU A 443 -1.15 25.70 -23.20
C GLU A 443 -0.25 25.67 -24.42
N ASN A 444 0.31 26.82 -24.82
CA ASN A 444 1.20 26.91 -25.99
C ASN A 444 0.64 26.24 -27.27
N ARG A 445 -0.68 26.36 -27.49
CA ARG A 445 -1.41 25.75 -28.63
C ARG A 445 -1.35 24.21 -28.65
N VAL A 446 -1.15 23.59 -27.49
CA VAL A 446 -1.27 22.14 -27.27
C VAL A 446 -2.43 21.91 -26.31
N LEU A 447 -3.36 21.04 -26.69
CA LEU A 447 -4.35 20.51 -25.76
C LEU A 447 -3.70 19.39 -24.95
N LYS A 448 -3.66 19.53 -23.63
CA LYS A 448 -3.18 18.51 -22.71
C LYS A 448 -4.33 18.01 -21.87
N CYS A 449 -4.60 16.72 -21.91
CA CYS A 449 -5.61 16.07 -21.08
C CYS A 449 -4.94 15.04 -20.19
N THR A 450 -5.21 15.10 -18.89
CA THR A 450 -4.63 14.20 -17.89
C THR A 450 -5.71 13.70 -16.96
N GLY A 451 -5.57 12.46 -16.50
CA GLY A 451 -6.57 11.82 -15.65
C GLY A 451 -6.19 10.43 -15.19
N TYR A 452 -6.93 9.90 -14.21
CA TYR A 452 -6.82 8.52 -13.75
C TYR A 452 -8.03 7.73 -14.22
N VAL A 453 -7.79 6.65 -14.98
CA VAL A 453 -8.84 5.75 -15.46
C VAL A 453 -8.60 4.34 -14.93
N LYS A 454 -9.66 3.67 -14.48
CA LYS A 454 -9.61 2.27 -14.07
C LYS A 454 -10.73 1.52 -14.79
N PRO A 455 -10.49 1.01 -16.00
CA PRO A 455 -11.45 0.16 -16.69
C PRO A 455 -11.83 -1.05 -15.84
N ASP A 456 -13.04 -1.58 -16.08
CA ASP A 456 -13.52 -2.77 -15.38
C ASP A 456 -12.56 -3.96 -15.63
N GLY A 457 -12.17 -4.64 -14.55
CA GLY A 457 -11.19 -5.72 -14.61
C GLY A 457 -9.72 -5.29 -14.47
N CYS A 458 -9.41 -4.00 -14.35
CA CYS A 458 -8.05 -3.54 -14.02
C CYS A 458 -7.76 -3.66 -12.52
N ASN A 459 -6.55 -4.10 -12.17
CA ASN A 459 -6.12 -4.22 -10.76
C ASN A 459 -5.76 -2.86 -10.12
N GLN A 460 -5.43 -1.86 -10.94
CA GLN A 460 -5.06 -0.50 -10.53
C GLN A 460 -5.55 0.53 -11.54
N ALA A 461 -5.64 1.80 -11.13
CA ALA A 461 -5.87 2.89 -12.08
C ALA A 461 -4.61 3.23 -12.88
N TYR A 462 -4.85 3.74 -14.08
CA TYR A 462 -3.86 4.23 -15.03
C TYR A 462 -3.93 5.76 -15.10
N LYS A 463 -2.84 6.43 -14.79
CA LYS A 463 -2.70 7.86 -15.09
C LYS A 463 -2.30 8.02 -16.54
N VAL A 464 -3.13 8.73 -17.29
CA VAL A 464 -2.95 8.90 -18.74
C VAL A 464 -2.69 10.37 -19.06
N LEU A 465 -1.91 10.61 -20.10
CA LEU A 465 -1.69 11.92 -20.71
C LEU A 465 -2.00 11.83 -22.20
N ILE A 466 -2.83 12.75 -22.69
CA ILE A 466 -3.10 12.94 -24.11
C ILE A 466 -2.67 14.35 -24.47
N GLU A 467 -1.72 14.48 -25.40
CA GLU A 467 -1.27 15.75 -25.95
C GLU A 467 -1.69 15.84 -27.42
N HIS A 468 -2.42 16.89 -27.78
CA HIS A 468 -2.91 17.08 -29.14
C HIS A 468 -2.62 18.46 -29.69
N VAL A 469 -2.18 18.47 -30.94
CA VAL A 469 -2.02 19.66 -31.78
C VAL A 469 -2.93 19.51 -32.99
N VAL A 470 -3.53 20.62 -33.44
CA VAL A 470 -4.50 20.64 -34.55
C VAL A 470 -3.95 19.92 -35.79
N GLY A 471 -4.76 19.00 -36.31
CA GLY A 471 -4.46 18.21 -37.50
C GLY A 471 -3.48 17.06 -37.27
N LYS A 472 -2.88 16.91 -36.08
CA LYS A 472 -1.89 15.87 -35.75
C LYS A 472 -2.53 14.72 -34.97
N GLU A 473 -1.92 13.54 -35.09
CA GLU A 473 -2.22 12.43 -34.19
C GLU A 473 -1.98 12.84 -32.73
N PRO A 474 -2.93 12.59 -31.82
CA PRO A 474 -2.72 12.80 -30.39
C PRO A 474 -1.64 11.86 -29.85
N LYS A 475 -0.64 12.43 -29.18
CA LYS A 475 0.33 11.65 -28.41
C LYS A 475 -0.31 11.19 -27.11
N THR A 476 -0.45 9.88 -26.94
CA THR A 476 -1.05 9.30 -25.73
C THR A 476 0.00 8.53 -24.94
N THR A 477 0.09 8.73 -23.63
CA THR A 477 1.11 8.14 -22.77
C THR A 477 0.50 7.65 -21.46
N ILE A 478 0.95 6.48 -20.99
CA ILE A 478 0.69 6.02 -19.62
C ILE A 478 1.78 6.61 -18.71
N LEU A 479 1.38 7.52 -17.83
CA LEU A 479 2.27 8.12 -16.83
C LEU A 479 2.46 7.20 -15.62
N GLU A 480 1.39 6.56 -15.17
CA GLU A 480 1.37 5.61 -14.04
C GLU A 480 0.43 4.45 -14.38
N PRO A 481 0.80 3.18 -14.13
CA PRO A 481 2.12 2.71 -13.69
C PRO A 481 3.21 3.01 -14.73
N SER A 482 4.48 3.05 -14.31
CA SER A 482 5.59 3.11 -15.27
C SER A 482 5.71 1.77 -16.00
N ILE A 483 5.50 1.78 -17.30
CA ILE A 483 5.60 0.61 -18.17
C ILE A 483 6.86 0.74 -19.02
N ALA A 484 7.68 -0.32 -19.06
CA ALA A 484 8.84 -0.35 -19.93
C ALA A 484 8.36 -0.38 -21.40
N PRO A 485 8.86 0.54 -22.27
CA PRO A 485 8.58 0.50 -23.69
C PRO A 485 8.83 -0.86 -24.30
N SER A 486 7.87 -1.35 -25.08
CA SER A 486 8.03 -2.62 -25.78
C SER A 486 7.14 -2.67 -27.00
N ALA A 487 7.72 -3.15 -28.10
CA ALA A 487 6.98 -3.36 -29.33
C ALA A 487 5.91 -4.46 -29.18
N LYS A 488 6.05 -5.37 -28.21
CA LYS A 488 5.05 -6.43 -27.98
C LYS A 488 3.74 -5.92 -27.41
N ILE A 489 3.72 -4.69 -26.90
CA ILE A 489 2.56 -4.07 -26.26
C ILE A 489 2.15 -2.78 -26.97
N HIS A 490 2.57 -2.55 -28.22
CA HIS A 490 2.20 -1.33 -28.95
C HIS A 490 2.60 -0.03 -28.23
N MET A 491 3.79 -0.02 -27.63
CA MET A 491 4.37 1.14 -26.95
C MET A 491 5.73 1.52 -27.55
N TYR A 492 5.87 2.79 -27.93
CA TYR A 492 7.10 3.36 -28.47
C TYR A 492 8.16 3.60 -27.40
N ALA A 493 9.42 3.76 -27.83
CA ALA A 493 10.57 4.03 -26.96
C ALA A 493 10.40 5.28 -26.08
N ASP A 494 9.64 6.28 -26.54
CA ASP A 494 9.32 7.50 -25.79
C ASP A 494 8.09 7.33 -24.86
N ARG A 495 7.62 6.10 -24.67
CA ARG A 495 6.45 5.68 -23.87
C ARG A 495 5.09 6.10 -24.43
N SER A 496 5.03 6.69 -25.62
CA SER A 496 3.73 6.90 -26.27
C SER A 496 3.14 5.58 -26.79
N LEU A 497 1.82 5.51 -26.82
CA LEU A 497 1.06 4.36 -27.31
C LEU A 497 0.88 4.47 -28.83
N CYS A 498 1.01 3.36 -29.54
CA CYS A 498 0.67 3.30 -30.95
C CYS A 498 -0.80 2.93 -31.15
N LEU A 499 -1.68 3.93 -31.06
CA LEU A 499 -3.13 3.73 -31.10
C LEU A 499 -3.75 3.80 -32.50
N SER A 500 -3.02 4.19 -33.55
CA SER A 500 -3.62 4.33 -34.88
C SER A 500 -2.64 4.04 -36.03
N TYR A 501 -3.18 3.68 -37.20
CA TYR A 501 -2.43 3.65 -38.45
C TYR A 501 -2.64 4.94 -39.24
N PRO A 502 -1.56 5.60 -39.71
CA PRO A 502 -1.69 6.74 -40.60
C PRO A 502 -2.35 6.43 -41.96
N LYS A 503 -2.29 5.17 -42.46
CA LYS A 503 -2.97 4.80 -43.72
C LYS A 503 -4.48 4.63 -43.55
N ASP A 504 -4.92 4.19 -42.36
CA ASP A 504 -6.33 3.95 -42.06
C ASP A 504 -7.01 5.20 -41.49
N THR A 505 -6.24 6.07 -40.81
CA THR A 505 -6.75 7.27 -40.16
C THR A 505 -5.99 8.51 -40.61
N LYS A 506 -6.67 9.40 -41.34
CA LYS A 506 -6.17 10.75 -41.64
C LYS A 506 -6.56 11.71 -40.52
N TRP A 507 -5.58 12.16 -39.75
CA TRP A 507 -5.75 13.20 -38.75
C TRP A 507 -5.95 14.57 -39.42
N THR A 508 -7.08 15.22 -39.16
CA THR A 508 -7.45 16.53 -39.73
C THR A 508 -8.10 17.39 -38.66
N GLU A 509 -8.36 18.67 -38.95
CA GLU A 509 -9.13 19.56 -38.06
C GLU A 509 -10.60 19.13 -37.85
N LYS A 510 -11.08 18.09 -38.52
CA LYS A 510 -12.41 17.50 -38.29
C LYS A 510 -12.37 16.33 -37.31
N THR A 511 -11.19 15.80 -37.01
CA THR A 511 -11.07 14.63 -36.14
C THR A 511 -11.40 15.01 -34.69
N LYS A 512 -12.29 14.23 -34.05
CA LYS A 512 -12.65 14.41 -32.65
C LYS A 512 -11.90 13.42 -31.80
N ILE A 513 -11.11 13.92 -30.85
CA ILE A 513 -10.25 13.07 -30.00
C ILE A 513 -11.09 12.13 -29.14
N TYR A 514 -12.23 12.61 -28.65
CA TYR A 514 -13.12 11.84 -27.79
C TYR A 514 -13.77 10.64 -28.50
N GLU A 515 -13.96 10.70 -29.83
CA GLU A 515 -14.59 9.61 -30.60
C GLU A 515 -13.62 8.46 -30.92
N ASN A 516 -12.32 8.76 -31.04
CA ASN A 516 -11.33 7.78 -31.52
C ASN A 516 -10.25 7.48 -30.48
N THR A 517 -9.41 8.47 -30.15
CA THR A 517 -8.21 8.29 -29.32
C THR A 517 -8.53 7.75 -27.93
N ILE A 518 -9.57 8.27 -27.28
CA ILE A 518 -9.90 7.85 -25.91
C ILE A 518 -10.42 6.40 -25.89
N PRO A 519 -11.40 6.01 -26.73
CA PRO A 519 -11.77 4.60 -26.87
C PRO A 519 -10.59 3.66 -27.15
N TRP A 520 -9.68 4.03 -28.05
CA TRP A 520 -8.50 3.22 -28.38
C TRP A 520 -7.50 3.12 -27.24
N LEU A 521 -7.34 4.19 -26.45
CA LEU A 521 -6.57 4.16 -25.21
C LEU A 521 -7.16 3.16 -24.21
N ILE A 522 -8.49 3.10 -24.06
CA ILE A 522 -9.15 2.15 -23.15
C ILE A 522 -8.98 0.71 -23.67
N GLU A 523 -9.10 0.50 -24.98
CA GLU A 523 -8.81 -0.81 -25.58
C GLU A 523 -7.36 -1.24 -25.36
N TRP A 524 -6.40 -0.31 -25.51
CA TRP A 524 -5.00 -0.60 -25.24
C TRP A 524 -4.79 -1.04 -23.78
N ILE A 525 -5.39 -0.35 -22.81
CA ILE A 525 -5.32 -0.72 -21.38
C ILE A 525 -5.91 -2.12 -21.16
N LEU A 526 -7.06 -2.42 -21.76
CA LEU A 526 -7.70 -3.74 -21.72
C LEU A 526 -6.76 -4.84 -22.24
N PHE A 527 -6.19 -4.67 -23.44
CA PHE A 527 -5.32 -5.69 -24.02
C PHE A 527 -3.97 -5.79 -23.32
N TYR A 528 -3.47 -4.69 -22.76
CA TYR A 528 -2.31 -4.72 -21.90
C TYR A 528 -2.58 -5.49 -20.59
N GLU A 529 -3.76 -5.35 -19.98
CA GLU A 529 -4.15 -6.16 -18.83
C GLU A 529 -4.28 -7.65 -19.16
N LEU A 530 -4.82 -7.99 -20.34
CA LEU A 530 -4.83 -9.37 -20.84
C LEU A 530 -3.43 -9.91 -21.10
N TYR A 531 -2.55 -9.10 -21.70
CA TYR A 531 -1.15 -9.43 -21.95
C TYR A 531 -0.43 -9.85 -20.67
N LEU A 532 -0.69 -9.17 -19.55
CA LEU A 532 -0.06 -9.48 -18.26
C LEU A 532 -0.50 -10.81 -17.65
N VAL A 533 -1.64 -11.38 -18.06
CA VAL A 533 -2.20 -12.61 -17.47
C VAL A 533 -2.22 -13.80 -18.41
N ASN A 534 -2.17 -13.59 -19.72
CA ASN A 534 -2.18 -14.66 -20.72
C ASN A 534 -0.77 -15.11 -21.15
N GLY A 535 0.25 -14.86 -20.32
CA GLY A 535 1.62 -15.25 -20.61
C GLY A 535 2.34 -14.34 -21.60
N ASN A 536 2.06 -13.03 -21.57
CA ASN A 536 2.73 -12.01 -22.39
C ASN A 536 2.44 -12.15 -23.89
N ILE A 537 1.20 -12.51 -24.22
CA ILE A 537 0.71 -12.66 -25.58
C ILE A 537 -0.23 -11.50 -25.87
N TRP A 538 0.09 -10.68 -26.88
CA TRP A 538 -0.82 -9.61 -27.27
C TRP A 538 -1.99 -10.19 -28.07
N GLU A 539 -3.21 -9.92 -27.62
CA GLU A 539 -4.44 -10.38 -28.26
C GLU A 539 -5.26 -9.22 -28.86
N GLY A 540 -4.74 -7.99 -28.75
CA GLY A 540 -5.39 -6.82 -29.34
C GLY A 540 -5.36 -6.88 -30.87
N PRO A 541 -6.32 -6.23 -31.56
CA PRO A 541 -6.30 -6.13 -33.02
C PRO A 541 -4.99 -5.52 -33.53
N GLU A 542 -4.31 -6.20 -34.46
CA GLU A 542 -3.07 -5.73 -35.05
C GLU A 542 -3.18 -5.59 -36.58
N SER A 543 -2.39 -4.70 -37.13
CA SER A 543 -2.22 -4.59 -38.59
C SER A 543 -1.33 -5.67 -39.16
N PRO A 544 -1.56 -6.12 -40.41
CA PRO A 544 -0.67 -7.07 -41.07
C PRO A 544 0.73 -6.55 -41.44
N GLU A 545 0.98 -5.23 -41.43
CA GLU A 545 2.24 -4.61 -41.86
C GLU A 545 3.04 -4.02 -40.67
N HIS A 546 4.06 -4.72 -40.16
CA HIS A 546 5.01 -4.17 -39.16
C HIS A 546 6.23 -3.51 -39.84
N LEU A 547 6.58 -2.26 -39.47
CA LEU A 547 7.81 -1.58 -39.95
C LEU A 547 8.62 -0.93 -38.80
N THR A 548 9.92 -0.71 -39.04
CA THR A 548 11.03 -0.67 -38.05
C THR A 548 11.31 0.69 -37.35
N PRO A 549 12.12 0.70 -36.24
CA PRO A 549 12.23 1.76 -35.21
C PRO A 549 12.79 3.15 -35.57
N ALA A 550 12.99 3.50 -36.84
CA ALA A 550 13.86 4.62 -37.23
C ALA A 550 13.18 6.00 -37.45
N SER A 551 11.99 6.28 -36.88
CA SER A 551 11.16 7.40 -37.36
C SER A 551 10.28 8.12 -36.33
N MET A 552 10.92 8.82 -35.38
CA MET A 552 10.25 9.62 -34.32
C MET A 552 9.77 11.01 -34.81
N ASN A 553 8.66 11.54 -34.26
CA ASN A 553 8.15 12.90 -34.49
C ASN A 553 8.64 13.87 -33.37
N TYR A 554 9.36 14.94 -33.73
CA TYR A 554 9.68 16.05 -32.83
C TYR A 554 8.78 17.27 -33.12
N ASN A 555 8.50 18.06 -32.08
CA ASN A 555 7.71 19.29 -32.17
C ASN A 555 8.63 20.47 -32.58
N GLU A 556 8.51 20.96 -33.80
CA GLU A 556 9.36 22.05 -34.34
C GLU A 556 8.77 23.46 -34.15
N ASP A 557 7.70 23.62 -33.36
CA ASP A 557 7.08 24.93 -33.10
C ASP A 557 7.68 25.68 -31.88
N ASN A 558 8.87 25.28 -31.40
CA ASN A 558 9.64 26.00 -30.37
C ASN A 558 10.55 27.10 -30.98
N HIS A 559 9.93 28.10 -31.62
CA HIS A 559 10.58 29.38 -31.91
C HIS A 559 9.63 30.55 -31.64
#